data_AF-A0A432DYN5-F1
#
_entry.id   AF-A0A432DYN5-F1
#
_cell.length_a   1.000
_cell.length_b   1.000
_cell.length_c   1.000
_cell.angle_alpha   90.00
_cell.angle_beta   90.00
_cell.angle_gamma   90.00
#
_symmetry.space_group_name_H-M   'P 1'
#
loop_
_entity.id
_entity.type
_entity.pdbx_description
1 polymer ?
#
loop_
_entity_poly.entity_id
_entity_poly.type
_entity_poly.pdbx_seq_one_letter_code
_entity_poly.pdbx_strand_id
1 'polypeptide(L)'
;MPGGNTGSNYNGTAGPVIKNLGNTVNSNGIPTIANAGQAIGSSQNLSVSACIPPFCYKPGVTAGTALETKAGITALGRAGAGTDNWPMVRKGGWLALEAKTKGFVPNRVKFNASNQPVAADGVTPVITAPVEGMMVYDTTNKCMKIYTLKEGDATMNWHCITTQTCPD
;
A
#
# COMPACT_ATOMS: atom_id res chain seq x y z
N MET A 1 -0.28 -7.47 -18.00
CA MET A 1 -0.87 -6.11 -17.89
C MET A 1 0.29 -5.13 -18.03
N PRO A 2 0.35 -4.28 -19.06
CA PRO A 2 1.48 -3.38 -19.23
C PRO A 2 1.35 -2.24 -18.21
N GLY A 3 2.02 -2.41 -17.07
CA GLY A 3 2.32 -1.33 -16.13
C GLY A 3 3.67 -0.77 -16.52
N GLY A 4 3.70 0.55 -16.77
CA GLY A 4 4.85 1.25 -17.35
C GLY A 4 6.14 1.09 -16.55
N ASN A 5 7.11 0.44 -17.19
CA ASN A 5 8.53 0.61 -16.92
C ASN A 5 9.14 1.15 -18.22
N THR A 6 9.97 2.19 -18.14
CA THR A 6 10.78 2.69 -19.27
C THR A 6 12.25 2.43 -18.98
N GLY A 7 13.02 1.98 -19.98
CA GLY A 7 14.46 1.74 -19.89
C GLY A 7 14.96 0.94 -21.10
N SER A 8 16.25 1.06 -21.43
CA SER A 8 16.86 0.50 -22.65
C SER A 8 16.74 -1.02 -22.81
N ASN A 9 16.34 -1.74 -21.76
CA ASN A 9 16.18 -3.20 -21.72
C ASN A 9 14.71 -3.66 -21.60
N TYR A 10 13.71 -2.77 -21.77
CA TYR A 10 12.29 -3.13 -21.64
C TYR A 10 11.72 -3.69 -22.96
N ASN A 11 11.46 -4.99 -23.01
CA ASN A 11 10.84 -5.69 -24.16
C ASN A 11 9.30 -5.82 -24.03
N GLY A 12 8.62 -4.81 -23.48
CA GLY A 12 7.16 -4.81 -23.30
C GLY A 12 6.47 -3.62 -23.99
N THR A 13 5.15 -3.64 -24.09
CA THR A 13 4.36 -2.52 -24.62
C THR A 13 4.26 -1.38 -23.60
N ALA A 14 4.92 -0.25 -23.87
CA ALA A 14 4.81 0.97 -23.07
C ALA A 14 3.57 1.79 -23.49
N GLY A 15 2.39 1.37 -23.02
CA GLY A 15 1.16 2.16 -23.13
C GLY A 15 0.83 2.90 -21.83
N PRO A 16 -0.04 3.93 -21.86
CA PRO A 16 -0.58 4.50 -20.64
C PRO A 16 -1.22 3.40 -19.79
N VAL A 17 -1.09 3.48 -18.46
CA VAL A 17 -1.80 2.57 -17.56
C VAL A 17 -3.29 2.79 -17.84
N ILE A 18 -3.96 1.78 -18.40
CA ILE A 18 -5.41 1.82 -18.66
C ILE A 18 -6.21 1.09 -17.58
N LYS A 19 -5.54 0.29 -16.74
CA LYS A 19 -6.13 -0.41 -15.60
C LYS A 19 -5.20 -0.43 -14.39
N ASN A 20 -5.73 -0.12 -13.20
CA ASN A 20 -5.05 -0.27 -11.92
C ASN A 20 -5.96 -1.06 -10.96
N LEU A 21 -5.44 -2.15 -10.40
CA LEU A 21 -6.19 -3.06 -9.51
C LEU A 21 -7.49 -3.61 -10.14
N GLY A 22 -7.53 -3.79 -11.47
CA GLY A 22 -8.71 -4.30 -12.20
C GLY A 22 -9.71 -3.22 -12.62
N ASN A 23 -9.54 -1.98 -12.16
CA ASN A 23 -10.40 -0.85 -12.49
C ASN A 23 -9.81 0.00 -13.61
N THR A 24 -10.66 0.62 -14.43
CA THR A 24 -10.25 1.66 -15.37
C THR A 24 -9.61 2.83 -14.61
N VAL A 25 -8.59 3.47 -15.16
CA VAL A 25 -7.96 4.65 -14.58
C VAL A 25 -8.17 5.87 -15.47
N ASN A 26 -8.15 7.07 -14.89
CA ASN A 26 -8.18 8.32 -15.65
C ASN A 26 -6.80 8.63 -16.27
N SER A 27 -6.69 9.77 -16.97
CA SER A 27 -5.46 10.23 -17.63
C SER A 27 -4.23 10.35 -16.70
N ASN A 28 -4.44 10.45 -15.39
CA ASN A 28 -3.39 10.52 -14.38
C ASN A 28 -3.03 9.15 -13.78
N GLY A 29 -3.60 8.05 -14.27
CA GLY A 29 -3.36 6.69 -13.75
C GLY A 29 -4.10 6.38 -12.45
N ILE A 30 -5.03 7.24 -12.03
CA ILE A 30 -5.85 7.07 -10.82
C ILE A 30 -7.08 6.22 -11.16
N PRO A 31 -7.40 5.13 -10.42
CA PRO A 31 -8.64 4.37 -10.60
C PRO A 31 -9.86 5.29 -10.64
N THR A 32 -10.70 5.17 -11.66
CA THR A 32 -11.92 6.00 -11.79
C THR A 32 -12.90 5.80 -10.63
N ILE A 33 -12.83 4.64 -9.95
CA ILE A 33 -13.56 4.34 -8.72
C ILE A 33 -13.05 5.13 -7.50
N ALA A 34 -11.80 5.60 -7.50
CA ALA A 34 -11.24 6.38 -6.39
C ALA A 34 -11.87 7.78 -6.25
N ASN A 35 -12.58 8.27 -7.28
CA ASN A 35 -13.35 9.51 -7.20
C ASN A 35 -14.56 9.40 -6.24
N ALA A 36 -14.97 8.20 -5.83
CA ALA A 36 -16.05 8.00 -4.86
C ALA A 36 -15.59 8.03 -3.40
N GLY A 37 -14.30 8.31 -3.13
CA GLY A 37 -13.72 8.13 -1.80
C GLY A 37 -13.63 6.64 -1.42
N GLN A 38 -13.28 6.36 -0.16
CA GLN A 38 -13.40 4.99 0.35
C GLN A 38 -14.89 4.70 0.53
N ALA A 39 -15.42 3.71 -0.18
CA ALA A 39 -16.86 3.44 -0.20
C ALA A 39 -17.30 2.51 0.94
N ILE A 40 -16.57 2.44 2.07
CA ILE A 40 -16.88 1.50 3.15
C ILE A 40 -16.58 2.10 4.53
N GLY A 41 -17.51 1.90 5.47
CA GLY A 41 -17.33 2.21 6.89
C GLY A 41 -17.47 3.70 7.22
N SER A 42 -16.68 4.16 8.18
CA SER A 42 -16.69 5.55 8.68
C SER A 42 -16.34 6.60 7.62
N SER A 43 -15.82 6.18 6.47
CA SER A 43 -15.52 7.05 5.33
C SER A 43 -16.74 7.49 4.52
N GLN A 44 -17.87 6.78 4.60
CA GLN A 44 -19.16 7.18 3.98
C GLN A 44 -20.19 7.67 5.00
N ASN A 45 -20.08 7.25 6.26
CA ASN A 45 -21.09 7.56 7.27
C ASN A 45 -20.44 7.85 8.62
N LEU A 46 -20.54 9.11 9.05
CA LEU A 46 -20.07 9.58 10.35
C LEU A 46 -20.75 8.89 11.54
N SER A 47 -21.96 8.33 11.35
CA SER A 47 -22.67 7.55 12.37
C SER A 47 -22.20 6.10 12.44
N VAL A 48 -21.45 5.62 11.44
CA VAL A 48 -20.69 4.36 11.54
C VAL A 48 -19.43 4.69 12.33
N SER A 49 -19.61 4.77 13.66
CA SER A 49 -18.48 4.83 14.58
C SER A 49 -17.71 3.54 14.43
N ALA A 50 -16.44 3.65 14.06
CA ALA A 50 -15.54 2.52 13.96
C ALA A 50 -15.10 1.96 15.34
N CYS A 51 -15.87 2.27 16.39
CA CYS A 51 -15.72 1.76 17.75
C CYS A 51 -16.93 0.91 18.20
N ILE A 52 -17.76 0.42 17.27
CA ILE A 52 -18.78 -0.60 17.57
C ILE A 52 -18.16 -1.97 17.21
N PRO A 53 -18.05 -2.92 18.16
CA PRO A 53 -17.59 -4.27 17.86
C PRO A 53 -18.32 -4.84 16.64
N PRO A 54 -17.61 -5.39 15.63
CA PRO A 54 -16.23 -5.91 15.68
C PRO A 54 -15.13 -4.92 15.26
N PHE A 55 -15.47 -3.66 14.99
CA PHE A 55 -14.51 -2.66 14.54
C PHE A 55 -13.99 -1.93 15.79
N CYS A 56 -12.75 -2.22 16.15
CA CYS A 56 -11.99 -1.46 17.12
C CYS A 56 -11.02 -0.61 16.30
N TYR A 57 -11.15 0.70 16.36
CA TYR A 57 -10.01 1.58 16.25
C TYR A 57 -9.82 2.15 17.65
N LYS A 58 -8.64 1.98 18.26
CA LYS A 58 -8.34 2.78 19.45
C LYS A 58 -8.55 4.25 19.06
N PRO A 59 -9.32 5.03 19.83
CA PRO A 59 -9.45 6.45 19.54
C PRO A 59 -8.04 7.02 19.43
N GLY A 60 -7.80 7.81 18.38
CA GLY A 60 -6.50 8.44 18.20
C GLY A 60 -6.13 9.19 19.48
N VAL A 61 -4.89 9.05 19.93
CA VAL A 61 -4.41 9.75 21.12
C VAL A 61 -4.50 11.26 20.83
N THR A 62 -5.47 11.93 21.45
CA THR A 62 -5.74 13.38 21.27
C THR A 62 -4.94 14.25 22.24
N ALA A 63 -4.26 13.64 23.21
CA ALA A 63 -3.46 14.31 24.23
C ALA A 63 -2.15 13.56 24.47
N GLY A 64 -1.05 14.27 24.66
CA GLY A 64 0.29 13.71 24.84
C GLY A 64 1.30 14.26 23.82
N THR A 65 2.53 13.74 23.84
CA THR A 65 3.59 14.19 22.94
C THR A 65 3.30 13.74 21.51
N ALA A 66 3.00 14.70 20.64
CA ALA A 66 2.83 14.45 19.22
C ALA A 66 4.19 14.09 18.59
N LEU A 67 4.43 12.78 18.40
CA LEU A 67 5.66 12.29 17.78
C LEU A 67 5.70 12.63 16.31
N GLU A 68 6.87 13.09 15.86
CA GLU A 68 7.08 13.47 14.46
C GLU A 68 7.12 12.22 13.58
N THR A 69 6.47 12.30 12.42
CA THR A 69 6.65 11.32 11.36
C THR A 69 8.00 11.55 10.70
N LYS A 70 8.96 10.64 10.94
CA LYS A 70 10.37 10.78 10.51
C LYS A 70 10.64 10.24 9.10
N ALA A 71 9.75 9.41 8.57
CA ALA A 71 9.89 8.82 7.24
C ALA A 71 8.77 9.29 6.32
N GLY A 72 9.10 9.54 5.05
CA GLY A 72 8.08 9.93 4.07
C GLY A 72 8.56 9.83 2.64
N ILE A 73 7.59 9.79 1.72
CA ILE A 73 7.78 9.85 0.27
C ILE A 73 6.91 10.98 -0.27
N THR A 74 7.49 11.92 -1.02
CA THR A 74 6.76 13.03 -1.65
C THR A 74 7.09 13.16 -3.13
N ALA A 75 6.06 13.39 -3.95
CA ALA A 75 6.21 13.76 -5.35
C ALA A 75 6.28 15.29 -5.56
N LEU A 76 6.33 16.08 -4.48
CA LEU A 76 6.29 17.55 -4.52
C LEU A 76 7.66 18.20 -4.33
N GLY A 77 8.74 17.42 -4.29
CA GLY A 77 10.11 17.93 -4.23
C GLY A 77 10.52 18.52 -2.88
N ARG A 78 9.79 18.19 -1.80
CA ARG A 78 10.02 18.75 -0.46
C ARG A 78 10.83 17.85 0.48
N ALA A 79 11.24 16.67 0.02
CA ALA A 79 12.07 15.76 0.79
C ALA A 79 13.41 16.44 1.10
N GLY A 80 13.75 16.57 2.39
CA GLY A 80 15.00 17.20 2.83
C GLY A 80 15.03 18.74 2.72
N ALA A 81 13.93 19.39 2.33
CA ALA A 81 13.83 20.85 2.33
C ALA A 81 13.61 21.35 3.77
N GLY A 82 14.60 22.07 4.31
CA GLY A 82 14.61 22.50 5.71
C GLY A 82 13.56 23.54 6.09
N THR A 83 12.95 24.21 5.12
CA THR A 83 11.97 25.29 5.38
C THR A 83 10.59 24.75 5.78
N ASP A 84 10.20 23.60 5.23
CA ASP A 84 8.83 23.08 5.36
C ASP A 84 8.72 22.01 6.46
N ASN A 85 9.85 21.64 7.07
CA ASN A 85 9.98 20.60 8.10
C ASN A 85 9.26 19.28 7.72
N TRP A 86 9.23 18.97 6.43
CA TRP A 86 8.57 17.78 5.91
C TRP A 86 9.51 16.57 6.04
N PRO A 87 9.05 15.38 6.48
CA PRO A 87 7.67 15.02 6.83
C PRO A 87 7.29 15.27 8.30
N MET A 88 8.22 15.75 9.12
CA MET A 88 8.10 15.90 10.59
C MET A 88 6.99 16.85 11.06
N VAL A 89 6.50 17.73 10.19
CA VAL A 89 5.28 18.53 10.40
C VAL A 89 4.01 17.66 10.54
N ARG A 90 4.03 16.42 10.03
CA ARG A 90 2.99 15.41 10.28
C ARG A 90 3.32 14.68 11.58
N LYS A 91 2.30 14.46 12.40
CA LYS A 91 2.44 13.82 13.71
C LYS A 91 1.65 12.50 13.75
N GLY A 92 2.15 11.55 14.52
CA GLY A 92 1.46 10.28 14.81
C GLY A 92 1.48 9.23 13.68
N GLY A 93 2.11 9.52 12.53
CA GLY A 93 2.30 8.56 11.45
C GLY A 93 3.67 7.90 11.49
N TRP A 94 3.74 6.62 11.12
CA TRP A 94 5.01 5.93 10.86
C TRP A 94 5.62 6.32 9.51
N LEU A 95 4.78 6.62 8.51
CA LEU A 95 5.18 7.00 7.16
C LEU A 95 4.22 8.07 6.60
N ALA A 96 4.76 9.12 5.99
CA ALA A 96 3.97 10.12 5.26
C ALA A 96 4.10 9.94 3.73
N LEU A 97 2.98 9.84 3.01
CA LEU A 97 2.95 9.82 1.54
C LEU A 97 2.26 11.08 1.03
N GLU A 98 2.90 11.84 0.14
CA GLU A 98 2.35 13.11 -0.37
C GLU A 98 2.49 13.25 -1.90
N ALA A 99 1.37 13.49 -2.57
CA ALA A 99 1.32 13.86 -3.99
C ALA A 99 0.02 14.59 -4.32
N LYS A 100 0.04 15.48 -5.33
CA LYS A 100 -1.18 16.15 -5.84
C LYS A 100 -1.99 15.25 -6.79
N THR A 101 -1.31 14.48 -7.62
CA THR A 101 -1.92 13.74 -8.73
C THR A 101 -1.34 12.33 -8.93
N LYS A 102 -0.46 11.87 -8.04
CA LYS A 102 0.20 10.57 -8.14
C LYS A 102 -0.35 9.65 -7.06
N GLY A 103 -0.77 8.45 -7.45
CA GLY A 103 -1.13 7.39 -6.52
C GLY A 103 0.12 6.64 -6.03
N PHE A 104 0.04 6.07 -4.83
CA PHE A 104 0.99 5.04 -4.40
C PHE A 104 0.64 3.73 -5.10
N VAL A 105 1.59 3.19 -5.87
CA VAL A 105 1.42 1.93 -6.61
C VAL A 105 2.45 0.93 -6.07
N PRO A 106 2.05 -0.04 -5.22
CA PRO A 106 2.96 -1.09 -4.77
C PRO A 106 3.30 -2.03 -5.93
N ASN A 107 4.44 -2.71 -5.82
CA ASN A 107 4.85 -3.74 -6.79
C ASN A 107 3.76 -4.82 -6.89
N ARG A 108 3.37 -5.15 -8.12
CA ARG A 108 2.31 -6.11 -8.41
C ARG A 108 2.95 -7.43 -8.83
N VAL A 109 2.74 -8.46 -8.04
CA VAL A 109 3.46 -9.73 -8.18
C VAL A 109 2.45 -10.86 -8.30
N LYS A 110 2.76 -11.88 -9.11
CA LYS A 110 1.94 -13.10 -9.20
C LYS A 110 2.39 -14.04 -8.08
N PHE A 111 1.45 -14.72 -7.43
CA PHE A 111 1.77 -15.76 -6.45
C PHE A 111 1.42 -17.13 -7.00
N ASN A 112 2.29 -18.11 -6.75
CA ASN A 112 2.03 -19.52 -7.09
C ASN A 112 1.21 -20.23 -5.99
N ALA A 113 0.88 -21.51 -6.22
CA ALA A 113 0.11 -22.32 -5.27
C ALA A 113 0.82 -22.52 -3.91
N SER A 114 2.15 -22.42 -3.88
CA SER A 114 2.97 -22.49 -2.67
C SER A 114 3.12 -21.14 -1.96
N ASN A 115 2.31 -20.13 -2.32
CA ASN A 115 2.34 -18.80 -1.75
C ASN A 115 3.68 -18.05 -1.91
N GLN A 116 4.38 -18.29 -3.03
CA GLN A 116 5.62 -17.60 -3.35
C GLN A 116 5.43 -16.59 -4.49
N PRO A 117 6.11 -15.43 -4.42
CA PRO A 117 6.12 -14.43 -5.49
C PRO A 117 6.90 -14.94 -6.71
N VAL A 118 6.22 -15.03 -7.84
CA VAL A 118 6.74 -15.55 -9.10
C VAL A 118 6.54 -14.59 -10.26
N ALA A 119 7.28 -14.83 -11.34
CA ALA A 119 7.19 -14.11 -12.60
C ALA A 119 5.89 -14.47 -13.35
N ALA A 120 5.72 -13.89 -14.54
CA ALA A 120 4.54 -14.13 -15.37
C ALA A 120 4.34 -15.61 -15.72
N ASP A 121 5.44 -16.36 -15.87
CA ASP A 121 5.46 -17.81 -16.12
C ASP A 121 4.81 -18.64 -14.99
N GLY A 122 4.60 -18.05 -13.82
CA GLY A 122 3.99 -18.71 -12.67
C GLY A 122 4.91 -19.63 -11.87
N VAL A 123 6.20 -19.71 -12.21
CA VAL A 123 7.15 -20.64 -11.58
C VAL A 123 8.46 -19.99 -11.17
N THR A 124 8.98 -19.00 -11.90
CA THR A 124 10.27 -18.38 -11.59
C THR A 124 10.14 -17.42 -10.41
N PRO A 125 10.83 -17.61 -9.27
CA PRO A 125 10.76 -16.69 -8.14
C PRO A 125 11.28 -15.30 -8.51
N VAL A 126 10.54 -14.25 -8.15
CA VAL A 126 10.95 -12.85 -8.37
C VAL A 126 11.44 -12.15 -7.11
N ILE A 127 11.19 -12.75 -5.95
CA ILE A 127 11.75 -12.32 -4.67
C ILE A 127 12.34 -13.56 -4.01
N THR A 128 13.67 -13.68 -4.05
CA THR A 128 14.41 -14.84 -3.54
C THR A 128 14.90 -14.66 -2.10
N ALA A 129 15.02 -13.42 -1.63
CA ALA A 129 15.41 -13.06 -0.27
C ALA A 129 14.42 -12.05 0.33
N PRO A 130 13.19 -12.48 0.68
CA PRO A 130 12.23 -11.59 1.31
C PRO A 130 12.70 -11.17 2.70
N VAL A 131 12.47 -9.90 3.04
CA VAL A 131 12.74 -9.33 4.36
C VAL A 131 11.44 -8.97 5.05
N GLU A 132 11.41 -9.08 6.38
CA GLU A 132 10.24 -8.74 7.18
C GLU A 132 9.77 -7.30 6.89
N GLY A 133 8.45 -7.12 6.79
CA GLY A 133 7.82 -5.86 6.45
C GLY A 133 7.74 -5.57 4.94
N MET A 134 8.33 -6.40 4.08
CA MET A 134 8.19 -6.23 2.63
C MET A 134 6.72 -6.35 2.20
N MET A 135 6.24 -5.41 1.40
CA MET A 135 4.86 -5.37 0.93
C MET A 135 4.75 -5.43 -0.59
N VAL A 136 3.78 -6.20 -1.08
CA VAL A 136 3.44 -6.32 -2.51
C VAL A 136 1.93 -6.43 -2.70
N TYR A 137 1.43 -6.12 -3.88
CA TYR A 137 0.08 -6.50 -4.27
C TYR A 137 0.10 -7.85 -4.99
N ASP A 138 -0.55 -8.85 -4.40
CA ASP A 138 -0.72 -10.16 -5.02
C ASP A 138 -1.82 -10.09 -6.09
N THR A 139 -1.42 -10.33 -7.34
CA THR A 139 -2.33 -10.32 -8.50
C THR A 139 -3.12 -11.62 -8.68
N THR A 140 -2.67 -12.72 -8.07
CA THR A 140 -3.38 -14.01 -8.06
C THR A 140 -4.54 -13.93 -7.06
N ASN A 141 -4.25 -13.60 -5.80
CA ASN A 141 -5.26 -13.55 -4.72
C ASN A 141 -5.92 -12.18 -4.54
N LYS A 142 -5.49 -11.17 -5.31
CA LYS A 142 -6.04 -9.80 -5.34
C LYS A 142 -6.01 -9.09 -3.98
N CYS A 143 -4.98 -9.30 -3.18
CA CYS A 143 -4.82 -8.74 -1.85
C CYS A 143 -3.48 -7.99 -1.71
N MET A 144 -3.40 -7.04 -0.77
CA MET A 144 -2.10 -6.53 -0.30
C MET A 144 -1.46 -7.61 0.57
N LYS A 145 -0.23 -8.02 0.27
CA LYS A 145 0.55 -8.96 1.08
C LYS A 145 1.70 -8.26 1.80
N ILE A 146 1.97 -8.72 3.01
CA ILE A 146 3.16 -8.39 3.78
C ILE A 146 3.92 -9.68 4.13
N TYR A 147 5.24 -9.64 4.04
CA TYR A 147 6.10 -10.72 4.53
C TYR A 147 6.38 -10.47 6.02
N THR A 148 5.90 -11.34 6.90
CA THR A 148 6.00 -11.16 8.35
C THR A 148 5.87 -12.49 9.06
N LEU A 149 6.26 -12.54 10.34
CA LEU A 149 5.89 -13.64 11.23
C LEU A 149 4.54 -13.30 11.84
N LYS A 150 3.48 -13.98 11.39
CA LYS A 150 2.16 -13.80 11.99
C LYS A 150 2.08 -14.60 13.29
N GLU A 151 1.38 -14.06 14.30
CA GLU A 151 1.11 -14.79 15.53
C GLU A 151 0.50 -16.17 15.23
N GLY A 152 1.08 -17.21 15.83
CA GLY A 152 0.73 -18.61 15.60
C GLY A 152 1.55 -19.31 14.52
N ASP A 153 2.29 -18.57 13.69
CA ASP A 153 3.17 -19.17 12.69
C ASP A 153 4.56 -19.46 13.27
N ALA A 154 5.17 -20.56 12.82
CA ALA A 154 6.53 -20.95 13.23
C ALA A 154 7.61 -20.32 12.35
N THR A 155 7.26 -19.82 11.16
CA THR A 155 8.19 -19.29 10.16
C THR A 155 7.60 -18.08 9.45
N MET A 156 8.47 -17.20 8.96
CA MET A 156 8.09 -16.04 8.16
C MET A 156 7.39 -16.47 6.87
N ASN A 157 6.29 -15.80 6.52
CA ASN A 157 5.57 -16.07 5.28
C ASN A 157 4.87 -14.81 4.74
N TRP A 158 4.32 -14.91 3.53
CA TRP A 158 3.55 -13.86 2.89
C TRP A 158 2.07 -13.92 3.27
N HIS A 159 1.57 -12.93 3.98
CA HIS A 159 0.19 -12.88 4.46
C HIS A 159 -0.60 -11.77 3.78
N CYS A 160 -1.84 -12.05 3.38
CA CYS A 160 -2.75 -11.00 2.94
C CYS A 160 -3.18 -10.15 4.14
N ILE A 161 -3.01 -8.83 4.03
CA ILE A 161 -3.53 -7.85 5.00
C ILE A 161 -5.04 -7.74 4.74
N THR A 162 -5.80 -8.59 5.42
CA THR A 162 -7.27 -8.68 5.29
C THR A 162 -7.98 -8.37 6.60
N THR A 163 -7.29 -8.58 7.72
CA THR A 163 -7.79 -8.31 9.06
C THR A 163 -7.27 -6.96 9.53
N GLN A 164 -8.20 -6.09 9.91
CA GLN A 164 -7.85 -4.89 10.65
C GLN A 164 -7.60 -5.27 12.09
N THR A 165 -6.34 -5.25 12.53
CA THR A 165 -5.99 -5.51 13.92
C THR A 165 -5.88 -4.21 14.69
N CYS A 166 -6.47 -4.17 15.89
CA CYS A 166 -6.13 -3.20 16.92
C CYS A 166 -5.23 -3.90 17.92
N PRO A 167 -3.90 -3.77 17.82
CA PRO A 167 -3.02 -4.27 18.86
C PRO A 167 -3.26 -3.48 20.15
N ASP A 168 -3.45 -4.22 21.25
CA ASP A 168 -3.51 -3.67 22.60
C ASP A 168 -2.14 -3.14 23.07
#